data_AF-A0A1Q3A2X6-F1
#
_entry.id   AF-A0A1Q3A2X6-F1
#
_cell.length_a   1.000
_cell.length_b   1.000
_cell.length_c   1.000
_cell.angle_alpha   90.00
_cell.angle_beta   90.00
_cell.angle_gamma   90.00
#
_symmetry.space_group_name_H-M   'P 1'
#
loop_
_entity.id
_entity.type
_entity.pdbx_description
1 polymer ?
#
loop_
_entity_poly.entity_id
_entity_poly.type
_entity_poly.pdbx_seq_one_letter_code
_entity_poly.pdbx_strand_id
1 'polypeptide(L)'
;MTLQSVSPEPIDSSSLNDDALKSQDEPVGIPLFPISKKWVSVSLRKVQYFSTFPMSLYFPLHGINTLLVPPISAGSAPDDVLMMVRELLPSFTTKLLVTSLCLHFGSGLILRIWHWINNYYAKPRSKSKKHSPTKTDVHFQLQDESERVSQRVIGLTGGLSGYFTGFKKSFSLPPQILSGYILAPLLTYHLYVMKLIPDELKTDVDFNYVKWILQNPNWQVKWIGGIIPITLLIGSGTYHIFAGMCQYMGVKKLSSRRKWSNVITVVIASGIFGLYRLGKHLAPFVGSAEYEKVFQKIYLL
;
A
#
# COMPACT_ATOMS: atom_id res chain seq x y z
N MET A 1 44.83 34.47 -29.63
CA MET A 1 43.89 35.04 -28.65
C MET A 1 44.27 34.50 -27.28
N THR A 2 44.90 35.34 -26.47
CA THR A 2 45.39 35.01 -25.13
C THR A 2 44.31 35.39 -24.12
N LEU A 3 43.84 34.44 -23.31
CA LEU A 3 42.84 34.68 -22.27
C LEU A 3 43.48 35.46 -21.12
N GLN A 4 42.90 36.60 -20.78
CA GLN A 4 43.34 37.46 -19.68
C GLN A 4 42.61 37.04 -18.40
N SER A 5 43.35 36.65 -17.35
CA SER A 5 42.74 36.34 -16.06
C SER A 5 42.36 37.63 -15.34
N VAL A 6 41.08 37.80 -15.02
CA VAL A 6 40.58 38.89 -14.19
C VAL A 6 40.52 38.41 -12.74
N SER A 7 41.02 39.21 -11.80
CA SER A 7 40.96 38.92 -10.37
C SER A 7 39.52 38.98 -9.85
N PRO A 8 39.11 38.09 -8.94
CA PRO A 8 37.76 38.12 -8.38
C PRO A 8 37.57 39.35 -7.50
N GLU A 9 36.49 40.10 -7.73
CA GLU A 9 36.08 41.18 -6.84
C GLU A 9 35.61 40.59 -5.50
N PRO A 10 35.96 41.23 -4.36
CA PRO A 10 35.50 40.80 -3.05
C PRO A 10 33.98 41.02 -2.96
N ILE A 11 33.27 39.96 -2.58
CA ILE A 11 31.83 40.02 -2.31
C ILE A 11 31.63 40.84 -1.03
N ASP A 12 30.94 41.97 -1.15
CA ASP A 12 30.56 42.79 -0.02
C ASP A 12 29.53 42.05 0.84
N SER A 13 30.03 41.41 1.91
CA SER A 13 29.23 40.67 2.89
C SER A 13 28.21 41.52 3.65
N SER A 14 28.29 42.85 3.56
CA SER A 14 27.32 43.76 4.19
C SER A 14 25.97 43.83 3.48
N SER A 15 25.85 43.24 2.28
CA SER A 15 24.59 43.17 1.50
C SER A 15 23.78 41.88 1.71
N LEU A 16 24.24 40.98 2.59
CA LEU A 16 23.45 39.81 3.00
C LEU A 16 22.40 40.26 4.00
N ASN A 17 21.20 40.56 3.49
CA ASN A 17 19.99 40.70 4.26
C ASN A 17 19.79 39.46 5.15
N ASP A 18 20.19 39.54 6.42
CA ASP A 18 19.97 38.49 7.44
C ASP A 18 18.48 38.18 7.63
N ASP A 19 17.59 39.08 7.19
CA ASP A 19 16.14 38.89 7.18
C ASP A 19 15.65 37.87 6.16
N ALA A 20 16.46 37.48 5.16
CA ALA A 20 16.07 36.45 4.18
C ALA A 20 16.26 35.00 4.69
N LEU A 21 16.99 34.83 5.81
CA LEU A 21 17.27 33.52 6.43
C LEU A 21 16.30 33.17 7.57
N LYS A 22 15.54 34.14 8.08
CA LYS A 22 14.41 33.87 8.99
C LYS A 22 13.15 33.58 8.18
N SER A 23 13.11 32.42 7.51
CA SER A 23 11.83 31.86 7.10
C SER A 23 11.01 31.61 8.37
N GLN A 24 10.06 32.50 8.64
CA GLN A 24 9.07 32.38 9.70
C GLN A 24 8.26 31.09 9.48
N ASP A 25 8.74 29.99 10.06
CA ASP A 25 7.92 28.83 10.36
C ASP A 25 6.98 29.23 11.50
N GLU A 26 5.89 29.92 11.16
CA GLU A 26 4.79 30.23 12.06
C GLU A 26 4.35 28.93 12.78
N PRO A 27 4.56 28.84 14.12
CA PRO A 27 4.19 27.65 14.87
C PRO A 27 2.66 27.57 14.92
N VAL A 28 2.10 26.53 14.29
CA VAL A 28 0.69 26.19 14.46
C VAL A 28 0.61 25.28 15.71
N GLY A 29 0.23 25.84 16.87
CA GLY A 29 0.13 25.06 18.11
C GLY A 29 -0.40 25.83 19.32
N ILE A 30 -0.87 25.06 20.32
CA ILE A 30 -1.25 25.53 21.65
C ILE A 30 0.01 26.09 22.35
N PRO A 31 -0.04 27.25 23.04
CA PRO A 31 1.11 28.06 23.47
C PRO A 31 2.18 27.38 24.35
N LEU A 32 2.00 26.12 24.76
CA LEU A 32 2.95 25.36 25.58
C LEU A 32 3.81 24.34 24.80
N PHE A 33 3.48 24.01 23.55
CA PHE A 33 4.28 23.11 22.72
C PHE A 33 4.24 23.55 21.25
N PRO A 34 5.26 24.27 20.74
CA PRO A 34 5.33 24.63 19.32
C PRO A 34 5.64 23.38 18.50
N ILE A 35 4.60 22.64 18.11
CA ILE A 35 4.73 21.48 17.24
C ILE A 35 5.03 21.99 15.83
N SER A 36 6.29 21.95 15.42
CA SER A 36 6.67 22.39 14.07
C SER A 36 6.01 21.51 13.00
N LYS A 37 5.59 22.12 11.89
CA LYS A 37 4.98 21.40 10.75
C LYS A 37 5.88 20.25 10.25
N LYS A 38 7.19 20.48 10.29
CA LYS A 38 8.22 19.49 9.95
C LYS A 38 8.20 18.30 10.92
N TRP A 39 8.10 18.56 12.22
CA TRP A 39 8.05 17.51 13.24
C TRP A 39 6.82 16.62 13.07
N VAL A 40 5.62 17.21 12.86
CA VAL A 40 4.39 16.43 12.58
C VAL A 40 4.59 15.51 11.37
N SER A 41 5.09 16.04 10.26
CA SER A 41 5.26 15.24 9.04
C SER A 41 6.30 14.12 9.23
N VAL A 42 7.41 14.39 9.92
CA VAL A 42 8.44 13.38 10.19
C VAL A 42 7.92 12.30 11.13
N SER A 43 7.23 12.67 12.22
CA SER A 43 6.67 11.73 13.18
C SER A 43 5.61 10.84 12.53
N LEU A 44 4.67 11.40 11.76
CA LEU A 44 3.67 10.61 11.05
C LEU A 44 4.29 9.66 10.03
N ARG A 45 5.35 10.08 9.33
CA ARG A 45 6.09 9.18 8.40
C ARG A 45 6.78 8.04 9.13
N LYS A 46 7.36 8.30 10.31
CA LYS A 46 7.95 7.25 11.15
C LYS A 46 6.88 6.26 11.62
N VAL A 47 5.73 6.75 12.12
CA VAL A 47 4.60 5.90 12.50
C VAL A 47 4.13 5.06 11.31
N GLN A 48 3.95 5.67 10.14
CA GLN A 48 3.54 4.97 8.93
C GLN A 48 4.53 3.88 8.52
N TYR A 49 5.83 4.14 8.68
CA TYR A 49 6.90 3.18 8.39
C TYR A 49 6.91 2.02 9.40
N PHE A 50 6.96 2.30 10.70
CA PHE A 50 7.06 1.26 11.73
C PHE A 50 5.77 0.43 11.85
N SER A 51 4.62 1.00 11.53
CA SER A 51 3.35 0.27 11.43
C SER A 51 3.28 -0.73 10.27
N THR A 52 4.32 -0.85 9.43
CA THR A 52 4.37 -1.92 8.41
C THR A 52 4.95 -3.22 8.92
N PHE A 53 5.70 -3.24 10.04
CA PHE A 53 6.43 -4.43 10.48
C PHE A 53 5.51 -5.61 10.82
N PRO A 54 4.49 -5.47 11.68
CA PRO A 54 3.57 -6.58 11.98
C PRO A 54 2.93 -7.19 10.73
N MET A 55 2.44 -6.34 9.83
CA MET A 55 1.83 -6.79 8.57
C MET A 55 2.84 -7.47 7.65
N SER A 56 4.07 -6.93 7.55
CA SER A 56 5.13 -7.49 6.71
C SER A 56 5.62 -8.85 7.21
N LEU A 57 5.60 -9.07 8.52
CA LEU A 57 5.98 -10.35 9.12
C LEU A 57 4.86 -11.39 9.02
N TYR A 58 3.60 -10.97 9.13
CA TYR A 58 2.45 -11.86 9.01
C TYR A 58 2.13 -12.25 7.56
N PHE A 59 2.31 -11.32 6.61
CA PHE A 59 1.90 -11.52 5.22
C PHE A 59 2.51 -12.77 4.56
N PRO A 60 3.79 -13.15 4.76
CA PRO A 60 4.32 -14.40 4.21
C PRO A 60 3.52 -15.62 4.64
N LEU A 61 3.14 -15.73 5.92
CA LEU A 61 2.34 -16.86 6.42
C LEU A 61 0.95 -16.87 5.78
N HIS A 62 0.28 -15.72 5.78
CA HIS A 62 -1.04 -15.58 5.16
C HIS A 62 -1.00 -15.81 3.65
N GLY A 63 -0.02 -15.26 2.96
CA GLY A 63 0.18 -15.33 1.52
C GLY A 63 0.54 -16.74 1.06
N ILE A 64 1.36 -17.49 1.80
CA ILE A 64 1.59 -18.90 1.50
C ILE A 64 0.25 -19.66 1.59
N ASN A 65 -0.45 -19.50 2.71
CA ASN A 65 -1.68 -20.22 2.98
C ASN A 65 -2.81 -19.92 1.99
N THR A 66 -2.89 -18.67 1.49
CA THR A 66 -4.02 -18.22 0.66
C THR A 66 -3.68 -18.07 -0.83
N LEU A 67 -2.43 -17.77 -1.19
CA LEU A 67 -2.02 -17.49 -2.57
C LEU A 67 -1.20 -18.61 -3.21
N LEU A 68 -0.55 -19.49 -2.41
CA LEU A 68 0.33 -20.54 -2.91
C LEU A 68 -0.20 -21.95 -2.66
N VAL A 69 -0.76 -22.24 -1.48
CA VAL A 69 -1.26 -23.59 -1.16
C VAL A 69 -2.51 -23.96 -1.98
N PRO A 70 -3.57 -23.13 -2.05
CA PRO A 70 -4.78 -23.47 -2.79
C PRO A 70 -4.59 -23.78 -4.29
N PRO A 71 -3.72 -23.06 -5.05
CA PRO A 71 -3.47 -23.42 -6.44
C PRO A 71 -2.73 -24.76 -6.61
N ILE A 72 -1.98 -25.23 -5.60
CA ILE A 72 -1.31 -26.54 -5.59
C ILE A 72 -2.28 -27.64 -5.15
N SER A 73 -2.97 -27.44 -4.02
CA SER A 73 -3.95 -28.35 -3.46
C SER A 73 -5.11 -27.57 -2.84
N ALA A 74 -6.30 -27.75 -3.40
CA ALA A 74 -7.53 -27.11 -2.92
C ALA A 74 -8.34 -27.99 -1.94
N GLY A 75 -7.81 -29.16 -1.59
CA GLY A 75 -8.41 -30.10 -0.64
C GLY A 75 -8.25 -29.66 0.81
N SER A 76 -7.69 -30.51 1.67
CA SER A 76 -7.44 -30.22 3.09
C SER A 76 -6.15 -29.43 3.35
N ALA A 77 -5.20 -29.42 2.40
CA ALA A 77 -3.89 -28.80 2.62
C ALA A 77 -3.94 -27.31 3.05
N PRO A 78 -4.85 -26.46 2.52
CA PRO A 78 -5.02 -25.10 3.03
C PRO A 78 -5.46 -25.04 4.51
N ASP A 79 -6.30 -25.99 4.95
CA ASP A 79 -6.74 -26.09 6.34
C ASP A 79 -5.59 -26.56 7.26
N ASP A 80 -4.80 -27.54 6.82
CA ASP A 80 -3.64 -28.04 7.56
C ASP A 80 -2.60 -26.92 7.78
N VAL A 81 -2.31 -26.15 6.73
CA VAL A 81 -1.40 -24.99 6.81
C VAL A 81 -2.00 -23.87 7.65
N LEU A 82 -3.31 -23.62 7.55
CA LEU A 82 -4.01 -22.66 8.42
C LEU A 82 -3.85 -23.02 9.90
N MET A 83 -4.02 -24.31 10.24
CA MET A 83 -3.88 -24.76 11.62
C MET A 83 -2.47 -24.64 12.14
N MET A 84 -1.47 -25.00 11.33
CA MET A 84 -0.06 -24.76 11.66
C MET A 84 0.21 -23.26 11.91
N VAL A 85 -0.30 -22.37 11.05
CA VAL A 85 -0.12 -20.92 11.22
C VAL A 85 -0.80 -20.41 12.49
N ARG A 86 -1.97 -20.95 12.86
CA ARG A 86 -2.67 -20.59 14.10
C ARG A 86 -1.89 -20.98 15.35
N GLU A 87 -1.30 -22.17 15.34
CA GLU A 87 -0.49 -22.66 16.46
C GLU A 87 0.78 -21.82 16.66
N LEU A 88 1.40 -21.36 15.56
CA LEU A 88 2.60 -20.53 15.61
C LEU A 88 2.35 -19.09 16.05
N LEU A 89 1.12 -18.59 15.92
CA LEU A 89 0.81 -17.18 16.14
C LEU A 89 0.25 -16.93 17.54
N PRO A 90 0.81 -15.95 18.29
CA PRO A 90 0.27 -15.56 19.58
C PRO A 90 -1.18 -15.07 19.49
N SER A 91 -1.96 -15.24 20.57
CA SER A 91 -3.37 -14.83 20.64
C SER A 91 -3.59 -13.32 20.42
N PHE A 92 -2.58 -12.49 20.70
CA PHE A 92 -2.67 -11.04 20.48
C PHE A 92 -2.39 -10.62 19.01
N THR A 93 -2.05 -11.56 18.12
CA THR A 93 -1.67 -11.27 16.73
C THR A 93 -2.73 -10.45 15.99
N THR A 94 -4.01 -10.81 16.11
CA THR A 94 -5.10 -10.06 15.46
C THR A 94 -5.14 -8.61 15.94
N LYS A 95 -5.04 -8.37 17.26
CA LYS A 95 -5.03 -7.02 17.83
C LYS A 95 -3.82 -6.21 17.35
N LEU A 96 -2.65 -6.84 17.30
CA LEU A 96 -1.43 -6.23 16.77
C LEU A 96 -1.61 -5.82 15.31
N LEU A 97 -2.11 -6.72 14.46
CA LEU A 97 -2.31 -6.47 13.02
C LEU A 97 -3.33 -5.35 12.77
N VAL A 98 -4.47 -5.38 13.47
CA VAL A 98 -5.50 -4.33 13.34
C VAL A 98 -4.94 -2.98 13.79
N THR A 99 -4.24 -2.92 14.93
CA THR A 99 -3.62 -1.69 15.42
C THR A 99 -2.60 -1.15 14.41
N SER A 100 -1.76 -2.03 13.89
CA SER A 100 -0.75 -1.71 12.87
C SER A 100 -1.40 -1.17 11.59
N LEU A 101 -2.48 -1.80 11.14
CA LEU A 101 -3.25 -1.36 9.97
C LEU A 101 -3.85 0.03 10.19
N CYS A 102 -4.50 0.27 11.34
CA CYS A 102 -5.07 1.56 11.70
C CYS A 102 -4.01 2.66 11.76
N LEU A 103 -2.84 2.39 12.36
CA LEU A 103 -1.73 3.34 12.39
C LEU A 103 -1.18 3.63 11.00
N HIS A 104 -1.01 2.61 10.15
CA HIS A 104 -0.51 2.77 8.79
C HIS A 104 -1.45 3.62 7.94
N PHE A 105 -2.74 3.26 7.93
CA PHE A 105 -3.76 3.98 7.18
C PHE A 105 -3.98 5.39 7.73
N GLY A 106 -4.16 5.53 9.04
CA GLY A 106 -4.42 6.80 9.71
C GLY A 106 -3.30 7.81 9.52
N SER A 107 -2.04 7.40 9.74
CA SER A 107 -0.89 8.29 9.52
C SER A 107 -0.75 8.72 8.05
N GLY A 108 -0.99 7.81 7.10
CA GLY A 108 -1.00 8.11 5.67
C GLY A 108 -2.11 9.08 5.25
N LEU A 109 -3.32 8.92 5.80
CA LEU A 109 -4.45 9.80 5.54
C LEU A 109 -4.21 11.20 6.11
N ILE A 110 -3.75 11.30 7.36
CA ILE A 110 -3.43 12.58 8.01
C ILE A 110 -2.35 13.31 7.22
N LEU A 111 -1.28 12.63 6.79
CA LEU A 111 -0.23 13.23 5.97
C LEU A 111 -0.76 13.81 4.65
N ARG A 112 -1.74 13.15 4.03
CA ARG A 112 -2.31 13.65 2.77
C ARG A 112 -3.23 14.83 2.98
N ILE A 113 -4.10 14.78 3.99
CA ILE A 113 -4.94 15.92 4.37
C ILE A 113 -4.06 17.12 4.73
N TRP A 114 -3.02 16.89 5.53
CA TRP A 114 -2.04 17.92 5.89
C TRP A 114 -1.35 18.55 4.68
N HIS A 115 -0.93 17.74 3.70
CA HIS A 115 -0.32 18.26 2.48
C HIS A 115 -1.31 19.05 1.62
N TRP A 116 -2.56 18.56 1.51
CA TRP A 116 -3.61 19.24 0.76
C TRP A 116 -3.96 20.60 1.39
N ILE A 117 -4.14 20.64 2.71
CA ILE A 117 -4.34 21.87 3.48
C ILE A 117 -3.19 22.85 3.26
N ASN A 118 -1.94 22.40 3.44
CA ASN A 118 -0.78 23.28 3.26
C ASN A 118 -0.66 23.83 1.84
N ASN A 119 -0.98 23.03 0.82
CA ASN A 119 -0.95 23.48 -0.57
C ASN A 119 -2.11 24.42 -0.90
N TYR A 120 -3.26 24.27 -0.24
CA TYR A 120 -4.41 25.16 -0.40
C TYR A 120 -4.16 26.54 0.23
N TYR A 121 -3.55 26.58 1.43
CA TYR A 121 -3.17 27.81 2.12
C TYR A 121 -1.86 28.43 1.63
N ALA A 122 -1.06 27.70 0.86
CA ALA A 122 0.13 28.26 0.22
C ALA A 122 -0.33 29.31 -0.81
N LYS A 123 -0.06 30.59 -0.53
CA LYS A 123 -0.22 31.66 -1.53
C LYS A 123 0.50 31.21 -2.81
N PRO A 124 -0.10 31.41 -4.00
CA PRO A 124 0.56 31.06 -5.25
C PRO A 124 1.88 31.82 -5.29
N ARG A 125 3.00 31.09 -5.13
CA ARG A 125 4.32 31.64 -5.36
C ARG A 125 4.30 32.11 -6.80
N SER A 126 4.37 33.43 -6.98
CA SER A 126 4.47 34.08 -8.28
C SER A 126 5.43 33.28 -9.16
N LYS A 127 4.96 32.90 -10.35
CA LYS A 127 5.76 32.25 -11.39
C LYS A 127 6.86 33.21 -11.84
N SER A 128 7.92 33.33 -11.06
CA SER A 128 9.12 34.04 -11.45
C SER A 128 10.33 33.30 -10.91
N LYS A 129 10.83 32.41 -11.75
CA LYS A 129 12.25 32.39 -12.15
C LYS A 129 12.35 31.53 -13.41
N LYS A 130 12.53 32.24 -14.53
CA LYS A 130 13.04 31.70 -15.80
C LYS A 130 14.18 30.73 -15.50
N HIS A 131 14.09 29.55 -16.09
CA HIS A 131 15.16 28.57 -16.15
C HIS A 131 16.40 29.24 -16.77
N SER A 132 17.44 29.51 -15.97
CA SER A 132 18.79 29.68 -16.48
C SER A 132 19.38 28.28 -16.70
N PRO A 133 19.92 27.95 -17.88
CA PRO A 133 20.53 26.66 -18.12
C PRO A 133 21.94 26.68 -17.53
N THR A 134 22.07 26.38 -16.24
CA THR A 134 23.38 26.11 -15.64
C THR A 134 23.78 24.70 -16.04
N LYS A 135 24.69 24.61 -17.03
CA LYS A 135 25.48 23.41 -17.31
C LYS A 135 26.27 23.10 -16.03
N THR A 136 25.97 21.97 -15.40
CA THR A 136 26.81 21.42 -14.32
C THR A 136 26.61 19.91 -14.30
N ASP A 137 27.71 19.19 -14.18
CA ASP A 137 27.86 17.73 -14.34
C ASP A 137 27.11 16.93 -13.27
N VAL A 138 25.77 16.88 -13.36
CA VAL A 138 24.87 16.19 -12.42
C VAL A 138 24.23 14.97 -13.11
N HIS A 139 25.03 14.13 -13.75
CA HIS A 139 24.48 12.96 -14.44
C HIS A 139 24.10 11.79 -13.49
N PHE A 140 24.55 11.82 -12.23
CA PHE A 140 24.36 10.70 -11.29
C PHE A 140 23.23 10.89 -10.26
N GLN A 141 22.85 12.13 -9.92
CA GLN A 141 21.79 12.41 -8.93
C GLN A 141 20.43 12.77 -9.55
N LEU A 142 20.38 13.39 -10.74
CA LEU A 142 19.12 13.76 -11.40
C LEU A 142 18.36 12.54 -11.93
N GLN A 143 19.08 11.50 -12.38
CA GLN A 143 18.45 10.29 -12.90
C GLN A 143 17.69 9.53 -11.80
N ASP A 144 18.23 9.50 -10.59
CA ASP A 144 17.65 8.81 -9.42
C ASP A 144 16.34 9.46 -8.92
N GLU A 145 16.31 10.78 -8.77
CA GLU A 145 15.09 11.50 -8.43
C GLU A 145 14.05 11.40 -9.56
N SER A 146 14.47 11.49 -10.83
CA SER A 146 13.57 11.29 -11.97
C SER A 146 12.97 9.87 -12.02
N GLU A 147 13.72 8.85 -11.60
CA GLU A 147 13.27 7.45 -11.54
C GLU A 147 12.36 7.16 -10.33
N ARG A 148 12.54 7.87 -9.21
CA ARG A 148 11.62 7.82 -8.07
C ARG A 148 10.31 8.54 -8.37
N VAL A 149 10.41 9.71 -9.01
CA VAL A 149 9.25 10.45 -9.51
C VAL A 149 8.53 9.63 -10.59
N SER A 150 9.25 8.95 -11.48
CA SER A 150 8.64 8.07 -12.48
C SER A 150 7.89 6.92 -11.82
N GLN A 151 8.43 6.24 -10.81
CA GLN A 151 7.68 5.18 -10.09
C GLN A 151 6.41 5.73 -9.42
N ARG A 152 6.47 6.94 -8.85
CA ARG A 152 5.32 7.58 -8.22
C ARG A 152 4.27 8.01 -9.26
N VAL A 153 4.67 8.47 -10.44
CA VAL A 153 3.75 9.03 -11.46
C VAL A 153 3.26 7.95 -12.45
N ILE A 154 4.08 6.95 -12.72
CA ILE A 154 3.94 5.97 -13.81
C ILE A 154 3.70 4.55 -13.25
N GLY A 155 3.94 4.31 -11.95
CA GLY A 155 3.87 2.98 -11.33
C GLY A 155 5.16 2.16 -11.55
N LEU A 156 5.19 0.91 -11.08
CA LEU A 156 6.39 0.06 -11.14
C LEU A 156 6.96 -0.11 -12.57
N THR A 157 6.08 -0.10 -13.58
CA THR A 157 6.41 -0.38 -14.99
C THR A 157 5.63 0.45 -16.02
N GLY A 158 4.85 1.48 -15.61
CA GLY A 158 3.95 2.18 -16.55
C GLY A 158 2.50 1.73 -16.56
N GLY A 159 2.09 0.99 -15.53
CA GLY A 159 0.79 0.31 -15.51
C GLY A 159 0.72 -0.84 -16.51
N LEU A 160 -0.44 -1.51 -16.59
CA LEU A 160 -0.71 -2.58 -17.57
C LEU A 160 -0.46 -2.11 -19.02
N SER A 161 -0.74 -0.85 -19.32
CA SER A 161 -0.45 -0.23 -20.63
C SER A 161 1.06 -0.12 -20.91
N GLY A 162 1.88 0.34 -19.97
CA GLY A 162 3.33 0.40 -20.16
C GLY A 162 3.97 -0.99 -20.36
N TYR A 163 3.41 -2.02 -19.73
CA TYR A 163 3.90 -3.41 -19.84
C TYR A 163 3.64 -4.05 -21.21
N PHE A 164 2.48 -3.79 -21.82
CA PHE A 164 2.10 -4.41 -23.10
C PHE A 164 2.24 -3.50 -24.33
N THR A 165 2.19 -2.18 -24.14
CA THR A 165 2.04 -1.22 -25.26
C THR A 165 3.06 -0.09 -25.26
N GLY A 166 3.95 0.00 -24.27
CA GLY A 166 5.02 1.02 -24.23
C GLY A 166 4.56 2.46 -23.96
N PHE A 167 3.25 2.69 -23.78
CA PHE A 167 2.73 4.03 -23.46
C PHE A 167 3.03 4.38 -22.00
N LYS A 168 3.87 5.40 -21.80
CA LYS A 168 4.14 6.03 -20.51
C LYS A 168 2.95 6.91 -20.12
N LYS A 169 1.86 6.31 -19.62
CA LYS A 169 0.74 7.10 -19.08
C LYS A 169 1.10 7.60 -17.69
N SER A 170 1.15 8.92 -17.50
CA SER A 170 1.22 9.51 -16.16
C SER A 170 -0.18 9.43 -15.53
N PHE A 171 -0.26 8.92 -14.31
CA PHE A 171 -1.48 8.91 -13.53
C PHE A 171 -1.54 10.17 -12.67
N SER A 172 -2.72 10.79 -12.56
CA SER A 172 -2.96 11.91 -11.64
C SER A 172 -2.77 11.50 -10.17
N LEU A 173 -3.11 10.25 -9.85
CA LEU A 173 -2.88 9.62 -8.56
C LEU A 173 -1.82 8.51 -8.71
N PRO A 174 -0.77 8.52 -7.87
CA PRO A 174 0.21 7.45 -7.84
C PRO A 174 -0.43 6.07 -7.67
N PRO A 175 -0.07 5.07 -8.47
CA PRO A 175 -0.68 3.73 -8.40
C PRO A 175 -0.62 3.08 -7.01
N GLN A 176 0.45 3.32 -6.25
CA GLN A 176 0.59 2.87 -4.85
C GLN A 176 -0.51 3.45 -3.93
N ILE A 177 -0.89 4.71 -4.17
CA ILE A 177 -1.92 5.39 -3.41
C ILE A 177 -3.28 4.86 -3.80
N LEU A 178 -3.52 4.74 -5.11
CA LEU A 178 -4.77 4.21 -5.64
C LEU A 178 -5.02 2.78 -5.14
N SER A 179 -4.02 1.91 -5.19
CA SER A 179 -4.12 0.56 -4.65
C SER A 179 -4.41 0.55 -3.16
N GLY A 180 -3.84 1.49 -2.39
CA GLY A 180 -4.13 1.65 -0.96
C GLY A 180 -5.58 2.05 -0.67
N TYR A 181 -6.16 2.94 -1.48
CA TYR A 181 -7.57 3.34 -1.33
C TYR A 181 -8.56 2.24 -1.71
N ILE A 182 -8.20 1.39 -2.66
CA ILE A 182 -9.00 0.20 -3.00
C ILE A 182 -8.82 -0.88 -1.92
N LEU A 183 -7.59 -1.09 -1.47
CA LEU A 183 -7.24 -2.12 -0.49
C LEU A 183 -7.89 -1.86 0.88
N ALA A 184 -7.92 -0.61 1.36
CA ALA A 184 -8.44 -0.29 2.69
C ALA A 184 -9.89 -0.78 2.96
N PRO A 185 -10.90 -0.46 2.12
CA PRO A 185 -12.26 -0.97 2.31
C PRO A 185 -12.34 -2.50 2.13
N LEU A 186 -11.60 -3.07 1.16
CA LEU A 186 -11.58 -4.52 0.93
C LEU A 186 -10.99 -5.29 2.10
N LEU A 187 -9.89 -4.80 2.67
CA LEU A 187 -9.24 -5.41 3.83
C LEU A 187 -10.10 -5.26 5.07
N THR A 188 -10.79 -4.12 5.23
CA THR A 188 -11.77 -3.92 6.30
C THR A 188 -12.90 -4.94 6.18
N TYR A 189 -13.51 -5.07 5.01
CA TYR A 189 -14.52 -6.08 4.73
C TYR A 189 -14.01 -7.51 5.01
N HIS A 190 -12.80 -7.84 4.54
CA HIS A 190 -12.17 -9.13 4.79
C HIS A 190 -12.00 -9.42 6.29
N LEU A 191 -11.54 -8.44 7.08
CA LEU A 191 -11.42 -8.58 8.54
C LEU A 191 -12.79 -8.75 9.22
N TYR A 192 -13.82 -8.05 8.77
CA TYR A 192 -15.16 -8.20 9.31
C TYR A 192 -15.71 -9.61 9.09
N VAL A 193 -15.64 -10.11 7.86
CA VAL A 193 -16.24 -11.40 7.47
C VAL A 193 -15.41 -12.60 7.92
N MET A 194 -14.08 -12.48 7.97
CA MET A 194 -13.21 -13.61 8.30
C MET A 194 -12.77 -13.65 9.76
N LYS A 195 -13.00 -12.59 10.54
CA LYS A 195 -12.51 -12.53 11.92
C LYS A 195 -13.47 -11.88 12.90
N LEU A 196 -13.87 -10.62 12.69
CA LEU A 196 -14.61 -9.88 13.71
C LEU A 196 -16.00 -10.45 13.95
N ILE A 197 -16.79 -10.66 12.90
CA ILE A 197 -18.15 -11.22 13.04
C ILE A 197 -18.11 -12.69 13.47
N PRO A 198 -17.28 -13.56 12.88
CA PRO A 198 -17.17 -14.94 13.34
C PRO A 198 -16.72 -15.07 14.79
N ASP A 199 -15.77 -14.25 15.26
CA ASP A 199 -15.34 -14.25 16.68
C ASP A 199 -16.51 -13.89 17.61
N GLU A 200 -17.35 -12.91 17.24
CA GLU A 200 -18.55 -12.54 17.99
C GLU A 200 -19.61 -13.65 18.03
N LEU A 201 -19.71 -14.42 16.94
CA LEU A 201 -20.64 -15.55 16.82
C LEU A 201 -20.07 -16.87 17.33
N LYS A 202 -18.79 -16.89 17.75
CA LYS A 202 -18.03 -18.09 18.13
C LYS A 202 -18.00 -19.16 17.03
N THR A 203 -17.94 -18.71 15.78
CA THR A 203 -17.87 -19.58 14.60
C THR A 203 -16.44 -19.70 14.12
N ASP A 204 -15.98 -20.92 13.93
CA ASP A 204 -14.65 -21.17 13.39
C ASP A 204 -14.60 -20.89 11.89
N VAL A 205 -13.61 -20.10 11.46
CA VAL A 205 -13.39 -19.74 10.05
C VAL A 205 -12.28 -20.59 9.49
N ASP A 206 -12.53 -21.42 8.49
CA ASP A 206 -11.52 -22.24 7.83
C ASP A 206 -11.65 -22.15 6.29
N PHE A 207 -10.94 -22.97 5.52
CA PHE A 207 -11.15 -23.00 4.08
C PHE A 207 -12.48 -23.66 3.69
N ASN A 208 -13.13 -24.44 4.56
CA ASN A 208 -14.50 -24.90 4.29
C ASN A 208 -15.49 -23.74 4.34
N TYR A 209 -15.33 -22.79 5.26
CA TYR A 209 -16.07 -21.53 5.27
C TYR A 209 -15.86 -20.76 3.95
N VAL A 210 -14.60 -20.62 3.51
CA VAL A 210 -14.30 -19.93 2.23
C VAL A 210 -14.92 -20.67 1.04
N LYS A 211 -14.78 -22.01 0.96
CA LYS A 211 -15.40 -22.84 -0.08
C LYS A 211 -16.92 -22.69 -0.06
N TRP A 212 -17.53 -22.63 1.12
CA TRP A 212 -18.98 -22.44 1.29
C TRP A 212 -19.43 -21.10 0.70
N ILE A 213 -18.71 -20.00 0.95
CA ILE A 213 -19.01 -18.70 0.34
C ILE A 213 -18.96 -18.82 -1.20
N LEU A 214 -17.90 -19.41 -1.74
CA LEU A 214 -17.68 -19.48 -3.20
C LEU A 214 -18.67 -20.39 -3.94
N GLN A 215 -19.22 -21.37 -3.23
CA GLN A 215 -20.16 -22.36 -3.76
C GLN A 215 -21.61 -22.09 -3.33
N ASN A 216 -21.86 -21.00 -2.60
CA ASN A 216 -23.18 -20.69 -2.07
C ASN A 216 -24.21 -20.53 -3.21
N PRO A 217 -25.43 -21.08 -3.06
CA PRO A 217 -26.49 -20.91 -4.04
C PRO A 217 -26.98 -19.45 -4.14
N ASN A 218 -26.92 -18.68 -3.06
CA ASN A 218 -27.24 -17.26 -3.08
C ASN A 218 -26.14 -16.49 -3.82
N TRP A 219 -26.53 -15.83 -4.92
CA TRP A 219 -25.62 -15.08 -5.76
C TRP A 219 -24.95 -13.90 -5.03
N GLN A 220 -25.63 -13.28 -4.06
CA GLN A 220 -25.08 -12.16 -3.28
C GLN A 220 -23.93 -12.65 -2.41
N VAL A 221 -24.13 -13.72 -1.63
CA VAL A 221 -23.07 -14.34 -0.80
C VAL A 221 -21.91 -14.78 -1.69
N LYS A 222 -22.19 -15.43 -2.81
CA LYS A 222 -21.16 -15.92 -3.72
C LYS A 222 -20.32 -14.81 -4.35
N TRP A 223 -20.97 -13.84 -4.98
CA TRP A 223 -20.29 -12.83 -5.78
C TRP A 223 -19.86 -11.63 -4.96
N ILE A 224 -20.79 -11.03 -4.22
CA ILE A 224 -20.54 -9.84 -3.39
C ILE A 224 -19.82 -10.25 -2.11
N GLY A 225 -20.19 -11.40 -1.53
CA GLY A 225 -19.60 -11.90 -0.31
C GLY A 225 -18.19 -12.50 -0.48
N GLY A 226 -17.97 -13.16 -1.62
CA GLY A 226 -16.75 -13.94 -1.89
C GLY A 226 -15.94 -13.46 -3.09
N ILE A 227 -16.38 -13.83 -4.30
CA ILE A 227 -15.52 -13.80 -5.51
C ILE A 227 -14.97 -12.39 -5.80
N ILE A 228 -15.83 -11.38 -5.83
CA ILE A 228 -15.44 -10.00 -6.17
C ILE A 228 -14.48 -9.42 -5.12
N PRO A 229 -14.84 -9.36 -3.82
CA PRO A 229 -13.96 -8.74 -2.84
C PRO A 229 -12.63 -9.50 -2.70
N ILE A 230 -12.64 -10.84 -2.73
CA ILE A 230 -11.40 -11.62 -2.61
C ILE A 230 -10.50 -11.39 -3.84
N THR A 231 -11.04 -11.38 -5.05
CA THR A 231 -10.26 -11.13 -6.28
C THR A 231 -9.63 -9.73 -6.25
N LEU A 232 -10.40 -8.71 -5.89
CA LEU A 232 -9.90 -7.34 -5.78
C LEU A 232 -8.87 -7.21 -4.65
N LEU A 233 -9.05 -7.93 -3.53
CA LEU A 233 -8.11 -7.96 -2.42
C LEU A 233 -6.78 -8.60 -2.83
N ILE A 234 -6.82 -9.73 -3.54
CA ILE A 234 -5.61 -10.39 -4.10
C ILE A 234 -4.87 -9.41 -5.00
N GLY A 235 -5.56 -8.76 -5.95
CA GLY A 235 -4.94 -7.83 -6.89
C GLY A 235 -4.35 -6.60 -6.20
N SER A 236 -5.20 -5.83 -5.50
CA SER A 236 -4.80 -4.57 -4.86
C SER A 236 -3.80 -4.79 -3.72
N GLY A 237 -4.01 -5.82 -2.89
CA GLY A 237 -3.14 -6.19 -1.77
C GLY A 237 -1.75 -6.63 -2.23
N THR A 238 -1.68 -7.58 -3.16
CA THR A 238 -0.40 -8.04 -3.71
C THR A 238 0.35 -6.89 -4.36
N TYR A 239 -0.31 -6.07 -5.18
CA TYR A 239 0.35 -4.91 -5.76
C TYR A 239 0.86 -3.95 -4.68
N HIS A 240 0.01 -3.54 -3.73
CA HIS A 240 0.38 -2.56 -2.71
C HIS A 240 1.56 -3.01 -1.85
N ILE A 241 1.57 -4.29 -1.43
CA ILE A 241 2.63 -4.85 -0.59
C ILE A 241 3.95 -4.95 -1.36
N PHE A 242 3.96 -5.58 -2.53
CA PHE A 242 5.19 -5.80 -3.29
C PHE A 242 5.74 -4.52 -3.92
N ALA A 243 4.87 -3.63 -4.41
CA ALA A 243 5.30 -2.31 -4.88
C ALA A 243 5.83 -1.44 -3.73
N GLY A 244 5.23 -1.54 -2.54
CA GLY A 244 5.74 -0.93 -1.31
C GLY A 244 7.08 -1.51 -0.90
N MET A 245 7.26 -2.82 -0.97
CA MET A 245 8.53 -3.51 -0.68
C MET A 245 9.65 -3.10 -1.64
N CYS A 246 9.34 -2.99 -2.93
CA CYS A 246 10.25 -2.47 -3.95
C CYS A 246 10.70 -1.02 -3.63
N GLN A 247 9.79 -0.17 -3.13
CA GLN A 247 10.13 1.18 -2.66
C GLN A 247 10.95 1.17 -1.36
N TYR A 248 10.58 0.31 -0.41
CA TYR A 248 11.27 0.15 0.87
C TYR A 248 12.73 -0.26 0.68
N MET A 249 12.99 -1.20 -0.24
CA MET A 249 14.33 -1.66 -0.60
C MET A 249 15.10 -0.67 -1.49
N GLY A 250 14.49 0.47 -1.86
CA GLY A 250 15.14 1.47 -2.71
C GLY A 250 15.47 0.97 -4.12
N VAL A 251 14.67 0.07 -4.68
CA VAL A 251 14.92 -0.50 -6.01
C VAL A 251 14.66 0.55 -7.09
N LYS A 252 15.73 1.06 -7.69
CA LYS A 252 15.70 2.13 -8.71
C LYS A 252 15.70 1.59 -10.13
N LYS A 253 16.58 0.62 -10.40
CA LYS A 253 16.78 0.02 -11.73
C LYS A 253 15.47 -0.49 -12.34
N LEU A 254 15.14 -0.02 -13.54
CA LEU A 254 13.94 -0.41 -14.29
C LEU A 254 13.87 -1.93 -14.54
N SER A 255 15.00 -2.56 -14.88
CA SER A 255 15.06 -4.01 -15.10
C SER A 255 14.68 -4.81 -13.85
N SER A 256 15.13 -4.37 -12.67
CA SER A 256 14.72 -4.96 -11.38
C SER A 256 13.25 -4.70 -11.09
N ARG A 257 12.75 -3.49 -11.34
CA ARG A 257 11.31 -3.17 -11.19
C ARG A 257 10.44 -4.03 -12.10
N ARG A 258 10.89 -4.33 -13.33
CA ARG A 258 10.19 -5.26 -14.22
C ARG A 258 10.12 -6.67 -13.63
N LYS A 259 11.20 -7.17 -13.01
CA LYS A 259 11.18 -8.46 -12.30
C LYS A 259 10.15 -8.45 -11.16
N TRP A 260 10.11 -7.39 -10.35
CA TRP A 260 9.09 -7.23 -9.31
C TRP A 260 7.67 -7.22 -9.88
N SER A 261 7.45 -6.55 -11.01
CA SER A 261 6.16 -6.57 -11.69
C SER A 261 5.76 -7.97 -12.14
N ASN A 262 6.71 -8.77 -12.65
CA ASN A 262 6.44 -10.15 -13.04
C ASN A 262 6.08 -11.01 -11.81
N VAL A 263 6.80 -10.83 -10.70
CA VAL A 263 6.48 -11.52 -9.43
C VAL A 263 5.07 -11.17 -8.98
N ILE A 264 4.69 -9.88 -8.99
CA ILE A 264 3.33 -9.43 -8.65
C ILE A 264 2.30 -10.13 -9.55
N THR A 265 2.50 -10.14 -10.86
CA THR A 265 1.58 -10.78 -11.81
C THR A 265 1.44 -12.28 -11.53
N VAL A 266 2.55 -12.99 -11.29
CA VAL A 266 2.53 -14.43 -10.99
C VAL A 266 1.80 -14.71 -9.68
N VAL A 267 2.05 -13.93 -8.62
CA VAL A 267 1.38 -14.10 -7.33
C VAL A 267 -0.12 -13.81 -7.45
N ILE A 268 -0.52 -12.77 -8.18
CA ILE A 268 -1.95 -12.48 -8.45
C ILE A 268 -2.59 -13.63 -9.23
N ALA A 269 -1.95 -14.10 -10.30
CA ALA A 269 -2.45 -15.21 -11.10
C ALA A 269 -2.59 -16.50 -10.27
N SER A 270 -1.61 -16.77 -9.41
CA SER A 270 -1.60 -17.89 -8.46
C SER A 270 -2.78 -17.78 -7.49
N GLY A 271 -3.02 -16.61 -6.90
CA GLY A 271 -4.14 -16.37 -6.00
C GLY A 271 -5.51 -16.53 -6.69
N ILE A 272 -5.67 -15.96 -7.89
CA ILE A 272 -6.91 -16.09 -8.67
C ILE A 272 -7.15 -17.55 -9.07
N PHE A 273 -6.11 -18.27 -9.50
CA PHE A 273 -6.21 -19.68 -9.83
C PHE A 273 -6.53 -20.53 -8.59
N GLY A 274 -5.93 -20.22 -7.44
CA GLY A 274 -6.24 -20.83 -6.15
C GLY A 274 -7.72 -20.63 -5.76
N LEU A 275 -8.23 -19.41 -5.91
CA LEU A 275 -9.64 -19.08 -5.67
C LEU A 275 -10.57 -19.89 -6.57
N TYR A 276 -10.23 -20.00 -7.86
CA TYR A 276 -10.97 -20.83 -8.81
C TYR A 276 -10.98 -22.30 -8.39
N ARG A 277 -9.82 -22.86 -8.00
CA ARG A 277 -9.73 -24.26 -7.56
C ARG A 277 -10.55 -24.51 -6.29
N LEU A 278 -10.52 -23.61 -5.30
CA LEU A 278 -11.34 -23.69 -4.10
C LEU A 278 -12.84 -23.66 -4.45
N GLY A 279 -13.25 -22.77 -5.35
CA GLY A 279 -14.64 -22.68 -5.81
C GLY A 279 -15.15 -23.89 -6.59
N LYS A 280 -14.25 -24.78 -7.05
CA LYS A 280 -14.59 -26.02 -7.77
C LYS A 280 -14.41 -27.29 -6.95
N HIS A 281 -13.71 -27.23 -5.82
CA HIS A 281 -13.45 -28.39 -4.99
C HIS A 281 -14.70 -28.78 -4.20
N LEU A 282 -15.24 -29.98 -4.44
CA LEU A 282 -16.40 -30.49 -3.69
C LEU A 282 -16.06 -30.59 -2.20
N ALA A 283 -16.84 -29.91 -1.36
CA ALA A 283 -16.65 -29.93 0.09
C ALA A 283 -18.01 -30.19 0.77
N PRO A 284 -18.08 -31.12 1.74
CA PRO A 284 -19.25 -31.26 2.59
C PRO A 284 -19.32 -30.06 3.54
N PHE A 285 -20.37 -29.24 3.44
CA PHE A 285 -20.56 -28.07 4.29
C PHE A 285 -21.26 -28.43 5.60
N VAL A 286 -20.55 -29.13 6.48
CA VAL A 286 -21.01 -29.35 7.84
C VAL A 286 -20.96 -28.01 8.59
N GLY A 287 -22.05 -27.60 9.24
CA GLY A 287 -22.12 -26.33 9.99
C GLY A 287 -22.53 -25.09 9.17
N SER A 288 -23.06 -25.25 7.95
CA SER A 288 -23.47 -24.12 7.08
C SER A 288 -24.42 -23.12 7.73
N ALA A 289 -25.27 -23.56 8.67
CA ALA A 289 -26.18 -22.69 9.41
C ALA A 289 -25.44 -21.64 10.27
N GLU A 290 -24.23 -21.92 10.74
CA GLU A 290 -23.41 -20.95 11.47
C GLU A 290 -22.79 -19.93 10.50
N TYR A 291 -22.40 -20.38 9.31
CA TYR A 291 -21.85 -19.53 8.26
C TYR A 291 -22.89 -18.53 7.74
N GLU A 292 -24.16 -18.95 7.63
CA GLU A 292 -25.27 -18.08 7.23
C GLU A 292 -25.48 -16.92 8.21
N LYS A 293 -25.34 -17.15 9.52
CA LYS A 293 -25.48 -16.08 10.53
C LYS A 293 -24.50 -14.93 10.32
N VAL A 294 -23.29 -15.22 9.83
CA VAL A 294 -22.30 -14.19 9.49
C VAL A 294 -22.84 -13.26 8.39
N PHE A 295 -23.43 -13.85 7.34
CA PHE A 295 -23.92 -13.10 6.19
C PHE A 295 -25.28 -12.41 6.43
N GLN A 296 -26.10 -12.96 7.32
CA GLN A 296 -27.29 -12.26 7.84
C GLN A 296 -26.92 -10.97 8.58
N LYS A 297 -25.84 -10.99 9.38
CA LYS A 297 -25.40 -9.81 10.15
C LYS A 297 -24.92 -8.65 9.27
N ILE A 298 -24.51 -8.93 8.04
CA ILE A 298 -24.09 -7.94 7.04
C ILE A 298 -25.15 -7.70 5.96
N TYR A 299 -26.39 -8.16 6.18
CA TYR A 299 -27.53 -7.98 5.28
C TYR A 299 -27.31 -8.51 3.85
N LEU A 300 -26.55 -9.61 3.73
CA LEU A 300 -26.33 -10.33 2.46
C LEU A 300 -27.17 -11.62 2.35
N LEU A 301 -27.95 -11.93 3.40
CA LEU A 301 -28.97 -12.98 3.52
C LEU A 301 -30.15 -12.40 4.29
#